data_AF-A0A7C7JRT0-F1
#
_entry.id   AF-A0A7C7JRT0-F1
#
_cell.length_a   1.000
_cell.length_b   1.000
_cell.length_c   1.000
_cell.angle_alpha   90.00
_cell.angle_beta   90.00
_cell.angle_gamma   90.00
#
_symmetry.space_group_name_H-M   'P 1'
#
loop_
_entity.id
_entity.type
_entity.pdbx_description
1 polymer ?
#
loop_
_entity_poly.entity_id
_entity_poly.type
_entity_poly.pdbx_seq_one_letter_code
_entity_poly.pdbx_strand_id
1 'polypeptide(L)'
;MVTFLLVLLTAVGCGKKGPPRAPIRIVPTEPTDFEVRRLGAEVYLQFDVPATNTDDTAPADLVTVEVYSITLDPLPEGVSPLTDEEFVEVATLIMTVDVRSPVALDLAELTPPVEGILLELPAQGETVAVREVLTPEMLSSADLSDVDRRFDIDEDNEDDAEVPVVTGLRWVETP
;
A
#
# COMPACT_ATOMS: atom_id res chain seq x y z
N MET A 1 8.99 16.50 -69.05
CA MET A 1 8.87 15.23 -68.31
C MET A 1 9.45 15.49 -66.93
N VAL A 2 8.61 15.76 -65.93
CA VAL A 2 8.87 15.91 -64.47
C VAL A 2 7.79 16.88 -63.98
N THR A 3 6.56 16.40 -63.92
CA THR A 3 5.48 17.07 -63.20
C THR A 3 4.52 15.97 -62.79
N PHE A 4 4.13 15.96 -61.51
CA PHE A 4 3.12 15.07 -60.93
C PHE A 4 3.52 13.64 -60.52
N LEU A 5 4.69 13.48 -59.87
CA LEU A 5 4.91 12.35 -58.92
C LEU A 5 4.72 12.78 -57.44
N LEU A 6 4.25 14.02 -57.19
CA LEU A 6 4.24 14.65 -55.87
C LEU A 6 2.82 14.82 -55.30
N VAL A 7 1.93 13.83 -55.44
CA VAL A 7 0.52 13.94 -54.97
C VAL A 7 0.05 12.72 -54.14
N LEU A 8 0.93 11.79 -53.76
CA LEU A 8 0.50 10.52 -53.16
C LEU A 8 1.07 10.21 -51.76
N LEU A 9 1.73 11.15 -51.10
CA LEU A 9 2.43 10.91 -49.83
C LEU A 9 1.85 11.60 -48.59
N THR A 10 0.74 12.34 -48.70
CA THR A 10 0.23 13.17 -47.57
C THR A 10 -0.98 12.59 -46.84
N ALA A 11 -1.39 11.35 -47.11
CA ALA A 11 -2.66 10.79 -46.61
C ALA A 11 -2.53 9.59 -45.65
N VAL A 12 -1.37 9.38 -45.02
CA VAL A 12 -1.21 8.32 -44.00
C VAL A 12 -0.65 8.92 -42.71
N GLY A 13 -1.50 9.65 -42.01
CA GLY A 13 -1.25 10.19 -40.68
C GLY A 13 -2.53 10.16 -39.87
N CYS A 14 -3.09 8.97 -39.66
CA CYS A 14 -4.23 8.77 -38.77
C CYS A 14 -3.82 9.14 -37.34
N GLY A 15 -4.06 10.40 -36.97
CA GLY A 15 -4.09 10.85 -35.59
C GLY A 15 -5.30 10.23 -34.88
N LYS A 16 -5.23 8.92 -34.60
CA LYS A 16 -6.11 8.34 -33.58
C LYS A 16 -5.62 8.93 -32.27
N LYS A 17 -6.35 9.92 -31.75
CA LYS A 17 -6.19 10.33 -30.35
C LYS A 17 -6.30 9.03 -29.56
N GLY A 18 -5.20 8.62 -28.92
CA GLY A 18 -5.16 7.38 -28.16
C GLY A 18 -6.28 7.39 -27.11
N PRO A 19 -6.65 6.21 -26.58
CA PRO A 19 -7.51 6.16 -25.41
C PRO A 19 -7.04 7.19 -24.37
N PRO A 20 -7.96 7.89 -23.69
CA PRO A 20 -7.56 8.82 -22.63
C PRO A 20 -6.62 8.11 -21.66
N ARG A 21 -5.53 8.76 -21.26
CA ARG A 21 -4.68 8.21 -20.20
C ARG A 21 -5.53 8.15 -18.94
N ALA A 22 -5.50 7.02 -18.25
CA ALA A 22 -6.12 6.90 -16.94
C ALA A 22 -5.63 8.04 -16.03
N PRO A 23 -6.49 8.59 -15.15
CA PRO A 23 -6.06 9.54 -14.14
C PRO A 23 -4.88 8.99 -13.34
N ILE A 24 -3.87 9.82 -13.11
CA ILE A 24 -2.74 9.47 -12.25
C ILE A 24 -3.24 9.54 -10.81
N ARG A 25 -3.13 8.45 -10.06
CA ARG A 25 -3.43 8.39 -8.64
C ARG A 25 -2.17 8.73 -7.85
N ILE A 26 -2.19 9.84 -7.14
CA ILE A 26 -1.12 10.24 -6.24
C ILE A 26 -1.46 9.62 -4.88
N VAL A 27 -0.57 8.78 -4.37
CA VAL A 27 -0.71 8.07 -3.09
C VAL A 27 0.63 8.14 -2.35
N PRO A 28 0.67 7.93 -1.02
CA PRO A 28 1.92 7.76 -0.31
C PRO A 28 2.82 6.70 -0.96
N THR A 29 4.14 6.92 -0.92
CA THR A 29 5.09 5.88 -1.30
C THR A 29 5.01 4.69 -0.34
N GLU A 30 5.56 3.54 -0.74
CA GLU A 30 5.69 2.39 0.15
C GLU A 30 6.56 2.71 1.38
N PRO A 31 6.30 2.07 2.54
CA PRO A 31 7.19 2.14 3.69
C PRO A 31 8.61 1.65 3.34
N THR A 32 9.64 2.37 3.78
CA THR A 32 11.05 2.00 3.57
C THR A 32 11.63 1.30 4.79
N ASP A 33 12.83 0.72 4.65
CA ASP A 33 13.55 0.05 5.74
C ASP A 33 12.73 -1.02 6.50
N PHE A 34 11.82 -1.68 5.76
CA PHE A 34 11.00 -2.77 6.29
C PHE A 34 11.87 -3.99 6.60
N GLU A 35 12.00 -4.32 7.89
CA GLU A 35 12.68 -5.52 8.37
C GLU A 35 11.79 -6.27 9.36
N VAL A 36 11.79 -7.61 9.27
CA VAL A 36 11.05 -8.48 10.19
C VAL A 36 11.97 -9.58 10.71
N ARG A 37 11.93 -9.83 12.01
CA ARG A 37 12.72 -10.86 12.69
C ARG A 37 11.88 -11.58 13.73
N ARG A 38 11.83 -12.91 13.62
CA ARG A 38 11.20 -13.77 14.63
C ARG A 38 12.22 -14.32 15.61
N LEU A 39 11.95 -14.19 16.91
CA LEU A 39 12.71 -14.75 18.03
C LEU A 39 11.78 -15.60 18.90
N GLY A 40 11.70 -16.90 18.59
CA GLY A 40 10.78 -17.82 19.29
C GLY A 40 9.32 -17.49 18.99
N ALA A 41 8.59 -17.03 19.99
CA ALA A 41 7.19 -16.60 19.87
C ALA A 41 7.04 -15.09 19.61
N GLU A 42 8.12 -14.32 19.63
CA GLU A 42 8.06 -12.88 19.39
C GLU A 42 8.45 -12.58 17.95
N VAL A 43 7.70 -11.71 17.28
CA VAL A 43 8.04 -11.14 15.98
C VAL A 43 8.29 -9.66 16.17
N TYR A 44 9.47 -9.21 15.75
CA TYR A 44 9.88 -7.82 15.74
C TYR A 44 9.85 -7.33 14.31
N LEU A 45 9.15 -6.24 14.05
CA LEU A 45 9.15 -5.57 12.75
C LEU A 45 9.52 -4.10 12.92
N GLN A 46 10.17 -3.53 11.91
CA GLN A 46 10.43 -2.11 11.83
C GLN A 46 10.22 -1.62 10.40
N PHE A 47 9.89 -0.34 10.26
CA PHE A 47 9.78 0.35 8.98
C PHE A 47 9.82 1.86 9.20
N ASP A 48 10.13 2.60 8.15
CA ASP A 48 10.00 4.05 8.13
C ASP A 48 8.63 4.47 7.59
N VAL A 49 7.98 5.41 8.27
CA VAL A 49 6.72 6.00 7.81
C VAL A 49 6.98 6.78 6.51
N PRO A 50 6.18 6.57 5.44
CA PRO A 50 6.35 7.30 4.19
C PRO A 50 6.37 8.83 4.37
N ALA A 51 7.35 9.48 3.75
CA ALA A 51 7.52 10.94 3.80
C ALA A 51 7.05 11.67 2.54
N THR A 52 6.88 10.94 1.44
CA THR A 52 6.54 11.48 0.12
C THR A 52 5.40 10.70 -0.53
N ASN A 53 4.73 11.31 -1.49
CA ASN A 53 3.82 10.62 -2.39
C ASN A 53 4.56 10.10 -3.63
N THR A 54 3.87 9.29 -4.45
CA THR A 54 4.39 8.69 -5.70
C THR A 54 4.81 9.71 -6.77
N ASP A 55 4.45 10.99 -6.61
CA ASP A 55 4.86 12.11 -7.47
C ASP A 55 5.94 13.01 -6.83
N ASP A 56 6.63 12.51 -5.79
CA ASP A 56 7.66 13.19 -5.00
C ASP A 56 7.16 14.39 -4.18
N THR A 57 5.84 14.61 -4.09
CA THR A 57 5.30 15.66 -3.22
C THR A 57 5.42 15.28 -1.75
N ALA A 58 5.65 16.29 -0.91
CA ALA A 58 5.73 16.16 0.54
C ALA A 58 4.94 17.31 1.21
N PRO A 59 4.34 17.09 2.39
CA PRO A 59 4.25 15.82 3.11
C PRO A 59 3.39 14.78 2.36
N ALA A 60 3.61 13.49 2.63
CA ALA A 60 2.76 12.42 2.12
C ALA A 60 1.30 12.60 2.58
N ASP A 61 0.35 12.23 1.74
CA ASP A 61 -1.08 12.22 2.08
C ASP A 61 -1.40 10.95 2.88
N LEU A 62 -0.94 10.92 4.13
CA LEU A 62 -0.95 9.74 4.99
C LEU A 62 -1.40 10.12 6.40
N VAL A 63 -2.39 9.40 6.92
CA VAL A 63 -2.92 9.54 8.28
C VAL A 63 -2.66 8.33 9.16
N THR A 64 -2.57 7.14 8.57
CA THR A 64 -2.48 5.88 9.30
C THR A 64 -1.68 4.86 8.49
N VAL A 65 -0.88 4.05 9.18
CA VAL A 65 -0.23 2.86 8.63
C VAL A 65 -0.80 1.64 9.35
N GLU A 66 -1.33 0.69 8.60
CA GLU A 66 -1.83 -0.57 9.12
C GLU A 66 -0.81 -1.68 8.87
N VAL A 67 -0.62 -2.52 9.88
CA VAL A 67 0.28 -3.68 9.80
C VAL A 67 -0.55 -4.94 9.90
N TYR A 68 -0.43 -5.76 8.87
CA TYR A 68 -1.16 -7.02 8.72
C TYR A 68 -0.19 -8.19 8.84
N SER A 69 -0.69 -9.32 9.32
CA SER A 69 0.05 -10.58 9.43
C SER A 69 -0.75 -11.73 8.84
N ILE A 70 -0.06 -12.72 8.30
CA ILE A 70 -0.68 -13.97 7.86
C ILE A 70 0.27 -15.13 8.13
N THR A 71 -0.27 -16.25 8.60
CA THR A 71 0.43 -17.53 8.68
C THR A 71 -0.07 -18.41 7.55
N LEU A 72 0.84 -18.87 6.69
CA LEU A 72 0.52 -19.74 5.57
C LEU A 72 1.37 -21.00 5.63
N ASP A 73 0.75 -22.15 5.41
CA ASP A 73 1.47 -23.35 4.99
C ASP A 73 2.14 -23.11 3.62
N PRO A 74 3.20 -23.86 3.27
CA PRO A 74 3.84 -23.75 1.96
C PRO A 74 2.80 -23.87 0.84
N LEU A 75 2.72 -22.84 0.00
CA LEU A 75 1.80 -22.85 -1.13
C LEU A 75 2.14 -24.03 -2.06
N PRO A 76 1.14 -24.79 -2.53
CA PRO A 76 1.36 -25.86 -3.49
C PRO A 76 2.04 -25.36 -4.76
N GLU A 77 2.85 -26.20 -5.41
CA GLU A 77 3.50 -25.84 -6.67
C GLU A 77 2.46 -25.42 -7.72
N GLY A 78 2.69 -24.26 -8.35
CA GLY A 78 1.80 -23.71 -9.38
C GLY A 78 0.64 -22.84 -8.85
N VAL A 79 0.57 -22.59 -7.53
CA VAL A 79 -0.33 -21.59 -6.96
C VAL A 79 0.36 -20.22 -6.95
N SER A 80 -0.31 -19.21 -7.53
CA SER A 80 0.17 -17.83 -7.48
C SER A 80 0.16 -17.30 -6.03
N PRO A 81 1.08 -16.39 -5.67
CA PRO A 81 0.96 -15.61 -4.44
C PRO A 81 -0.40 -14.88 -4.39
N LEU A 82 -0.86 -14.59 -3.17
CA LEU A 82 -2.07 -13.79 -2.97
C LEU A 82 -1.91 -12.40 -3.60
N THR A 83 -2.97 -11.89 -4.23
CA THR A 83 -3.07 -10.47 -4.57
C THR A 83 -3.18 -9.62 -3.31
N ASP A 84 -3.03 -8.30 -3.45
CA ASP A 84 -3.14 -7.39 -2.31
C ASP A 84 -4.53 -7.44 -1.66
N GLU A 85 -5.58 -7.60 -2.48
CA GLU A 85 -6.98 -7.74 -2.05
C GLU A 85 -7.20 -9.07 -1.32
N GLU A 86 -6.76 -10.18 -1.93
CA GLU A 86 -6.83 -11.52 -1.32
C GLU A 86 -6.05 -11.56 -0.01
N PHE A 87 -4.89 -10.91 0.07
CA PHE A 87 -4.09 -10.83 1.28
C PHE A 87 -4.85 -10.12 2.39
N VAL A 88 -5.46 -8.96 2.13
CA VAL A 88 -6.23 -8.21 3.16
C VAL A 88 -7.44 -9.00 3.64
N GLU A 89 -8.08 -9.78 2.79
CA GLU A 89 -9.24 -10.60 3.16
C GLU A 89 -8.91 -11.65 4.22
N VAL A 90 -7.74 -12.30 4.13
CA VAL A 90 -7.33 -13.38 5.04
C VAL A 90 -6.31 -12.98 6.10
N ALA A 91 -5.65 -11.83 5.95
CA ALA A 91 -4.68 -11.37 6.92
C ALA A 91 -5.35 -10.84 8.19
N THR A 92 -4.63 -10.94 9.30
CA THR A 92 -5.02 -10.35 10.58
C THR A 92 -4.37 -8.99 10.74
N LEU A 93 -5.16 -7.94 10.98
CA LEU A 93 -4.66 -6.62 11.39
C LEU A 93 -4.06 -6.72 12.81
N ILE A 94 -2.76 -6.50 12.93
CA ILE A 94 -2.03 -6.62 14.21
C ILE A 94 -1.70 -5.27 14.85
N MET A 95 -1.68 -4.20 14.05
CA MET A 95 -1.39 -2.85 14.53
C MET A 95 -1.97 -1.81 13.58
N THR A 96 -2.46 -0.72 14.16
CA THR A 96 -2.79 0.52 13.47
C THR A 96 -1.92 1.62 14.06
N VAL A 97 -1.14 2.30 13.22
CA VAL A 97 -0.21 3.36 13.61
C VAL A 97 -0.72 4.68 13.05
N ASP A 98 -1.26 5.53 13.92
CA ASP A 98 -1.66 6.88 13.53
C ASP A 98 -0.42 7.77 13.33
N VAL A 99 -0.36 8.44 12.19
CA VAL A 99 0.76 9.31 11.79
C VAL A 99 0.43 10.74 12.15
N ARG A 100 1.44 11.47 12.64
CA ARG A 100 1.28 12.88 12.98
C ARG A 100 0.90 13.70 11.73
N SER A 101 -0.25 14.36 11.79
CA SER A 101 -0.67 15.25 10.71
C SER A 101 0.30 16.42 10.53
N PRO A 102 0.77 16.70 9.30
CA PRO A 102 1.63 17.85 9.03
C PRO A 102 0.90 19.19 9.20
N VAL A 103 -0.43 19.23 9.02
CA VAL A 103 -1.25 20.46 9.24
C VAL A 103 -1.36 20.81 10.72
N ALA A 104 -1.28 19.82 11.61
CA ALA A 104 -1.33 20.05 13.06
C ALA A 104 -0.12 20.85 13.57
N LEU A 105 1.02 20.82 12.88
CA LEU A 105 2.22 21.57 13.25
C LEU A 105 2.01 23.09 13.16
N ASP A 106 1.36 23.57 12.09
CA ASP A 106 1.08 25.01 11.88
C ASP A 106 0.08 25.56 12.92
N LEU A 107 -0.88 24.73 13.35
CA LEU A 107 -1.89 25.10 14.36
C LEU A 107 -1.38 25.00 15.80
N ALA A 108 -0.48 24.06 16.10
CA ALA A 108 0.14 23.91 17.41
C ALA A 108 1.08 25.07 17.75
N GLU A 109 1.75 25.67 16.76
CA GLU A 109 2.55 26.90 16.95
C GLU A 109 1.71 28.11 17.39
N LEU A 110 0.39 28.07 17.18
CA LEU A 110 -0.55 29.13 17.54
C LEU A 110 -1.24 28.93 18.90
N THR A 111 -0.98 27.81 19.59
CA THR A 111 -1.71 27.45 20.82
C THR A 111 -0.72 27.05 21.94
N PRO A 112 -0.83 27.59 23.17
CA PRO A 112 0.06 27.18 24.26
C PRO A 112 -0.10 25.67 24.57
N PRO A 113 0.98 24.96 24.92
CA PRO A 113 0.95 23.52 25.09
C PRO A 113 0.01 23.15 26.24
N VAL A 114 -1.05 22.40 25.93
CA VAL A 114 -1.87 21.73 26.94
C VAL A 114 -1.10 20.49 27.38
N GLU A 115 -0.59 20.48 28.61
CA GLU A 115 0.02 19.30 29.22
C GLU A 115 -1.03 18.18 29.33
N GLY A 116 -1.01 17.30 28.34
CA GLY A 116 -1.57 15.97 28.37
C GLY A 116 -0.51 15.01 27.83
N ILE A 117 -0.56 13.75 28.26
CA ILE A 117 0.33 12.71 27.76
C ILE A 117 0.02 12.54 26.27
N LEU A 118 0.73 13.29 25.43
CA LEU A 118 0.62 13.19 23.98
C LEU A 118 1.23 11.83 23.67
N LEU A 119 0.39 10.85 23.28
CA LEU A 119 0.89 9.68 22.55
C LEU A 119 1.68 10.24 21.39
N GLU A 120 3.01 10.19 21.47
CA GLU A 120 3.89 10.81 20.50
C GLU A 120 3.71 10.05 19.18
N LEU A 121 2.79 10.53 18.35
CA LEU A 121 2.51 9.94 17.04
C LEU A 121 3.78 10.08 16.19
N PRO A 122 4.22 9.02 15.49
CA PRO A 122 5.38 9.09 14.64
C PRO A 122 5.19 10.15 13.56
N ALA A 123 6.24 10.92 13.31
CA ALA A 123 6.29 11.82 12.17
C ALA A 123 6.47 11.03 10.86
N GLN A 124 6.09 11.64 9.75
CA GLN A 124 6.45 11.13 8.44
C GLN A 124 7.98 11.10 8.29
N GLY A 125 8.54 9.98 7.82
CA GLY A 125 9.98 9.69 7.79
C GLY A 125 10.57 9.17 9.11
N GLU A 126 9.76 8.98 10.16
CA GLU A 126 10.21 8.38 11.41
C GLU A 126 10.14 6.86 11.37
N THR A 127 11.11 6.19 11.98
CA THR A 127 11.13 4.74 12.12
C THR A 127 10.18 4.28 13.21
N VAL A 128 9.29 3.35 12.86
CA VAL A 128 8.37 2.68 13.78
C VAL A 128 8.86 1.25 14.00
N ALA A 129 8.86 0.80 15.24
CA ALA A 129 9.16 -0.58 15.61
C ALA A 129 7.98 -1.20 16.37
N VAL A 130 7.57 -2.40 15.97
CA VAL A 130 6.46 -3.15 16.56
C VAL A 130 6.94 -4.52 17.02
N ARG A 131 6.38 -4.97 18.15
CA ARG A 131 6.57 -6.32 18.68
C ARG A 131 5.23 -7.01 18.77
N GLU A 132 5.12 -8.13 18.08
CA GLU A 132 3.99 -9.04 18.14
C GLU A 132 4.37 -10.31 18.91
N VAL A 133 3.44 -10.85 19.71
CA VAL A 133 3.62 -12.12 20.43
C VAL A 133 2.67 -13.14 19.83
N LEU A 134 3.21 -14.16 19.18
CA LEU A 134 2.46 -15.22 18.52
C LEU A 134 1.82 -16.16 19.54
N THR A 135 0.50 -16.24 19.53
CA THR A 135 -0.26 -17.26 20.27
C THR A 135 -0.28 -18.58 19.49
N PRO A 136 -0.63 -19.71 20.13
CA PRO A 136 -0.74 -20.99 19.44
C PRO A 136 -1.77 -20.98 18.30
N GLU A 137 -2.86 -20.22 18.42
CA GLU A 137 -3.86 -20.13 17.35
C GLU A 137 -3.35 -19.36 16.13
N MET A 138 -2.50 -18.34 16.32
CA MET A 138 -1.89 -17.56 15.23
C MET A 138 -0.89 -18.38 14.40
N LEU A 139 -0.46 -19.54 14.91
CA LEU A 139 0.39 -20.47 14.17
C LEU A 139 -0.41 -21.44 13.28
N SER A 140 -1.74 -21.38 13.32
CA SER A 140 -2.58 -22.08 12.36
C SER A 140 -2.47 -21.40 10.99
N SER A 141 -2.35 -22.18 9.93
CA SER A 141 -2.44 -21.65 8.57
C SER A 141 -3.81 -21.01 8.36
N ALA A 142 -3.83 -19.86 7.68
CA ALA A 142 -5.05 -19.24 7.21
C ALA A 142 -5.80 -20.18 6.24
N ASP A 143 -7.12 -20.17 6.32
CA ASP A 143 -7.98 -20.89 5.39
C ASP A 143 -8.15 -20.06 4.12
N LEU A 144 -7.56 -20.55 3.02
CA LEU A 144 -7.63 -19.89 1.73
C LEU A 144 -8.81 -20.37 0.88
N SER A 145 -9.67 -21.26 1.40
CA SER A 145 -10.80 -21.81 0.64
C SER A 145 -11.97 -20.84 0.48
N ASP A 146 -12.07 -19.87 1.39
CA ASP A 146 -13.08 -18.81 1.36
C ASP A 146 -12.64 -17.57 0.55
N VAL A 147 -11.35 -17.50 0.16
CA VAL A 147 -10.83 -16.41 -0.69
C VAL A 147 -11.44 -16.53 -2.08
N ASP A 148 -12.08 -15.46 -2.56
CA ASP A 148 -12.73 -15.46 -3.86
C ASP A 148 -11.71 -15.38 -5.01
N ARG A 149 -11.06 -16.51 -5.30
CA ARG A 149 -10.14 -16.62 -6.44
C ARG A 149 -10.85 -16.69 -7.78
N ARG A 150 -12.19 -16.66 -7.78
CA ARG A 150 -12.99 -16.67 -9.00
C ARG A 150 -13.16 -15.20 -9.38
N PHE A 151 -12.48 -14.80 -10.44
CA PHE A 151 -12.73 -13.53 -11.11
C PHE A 151 -14.18 -13.50 -11.61
N ASP A 152 -15.14 -13.22 -10.74
CA ASP A 152 -16.39 -12.59 -11.12
C ASP A 152 -16.04 -11.10 -11.22
N ILE A 153 -15.72 -10.66 -12.44
CA ILE A 153 -15.60 -9.24 -12.75
C ILE A 153 -17.01 -8.69 -12.58
N ASP A 154 -17.33 -8.18 -11.40
CA ASP A 154 -18.52 -7.37 -11.18
C ASP A 154 -18.34 -6.09 -12.01
N GLU A 155 -18.86 -6.09 -13.24
CA GLU A 155 -18.85 -4.94 -14.17
C GLU A 155 -19.63 -3.72 -13.64
N ASP A 156 -20.25 -3.82 -12.46
CA ASP A 156 -21.26 -2.88 -11.96
C ASP A 156 -20.86 -2.18 -10.63
N ASN A 157 -19.65 -2.36 -10.10
CA ASN A 157 -19.26 -1.70 -8.84
C ASN A 157 -18.83 -0.23 -9.08
N GLU A 158 -19.82 0.64 -9.31
CA GLU A 158 -19.67 2.10 -9.34
C GLU A 158 -19.50 2.72 -7.93
N ASP A 159 -19.34 1.90 -6.88
CA ASP A 159 -19.11 2.40 -5.52
C ASP A 159 -17.61 2.61 -5.31
N ASP A 160 -17.13 3.80 -5.71
CA ASP A 160 -15.86 4.42 -5.31
C ASP A 160 -15.85 4.71 -3.78
N ALA A 161 -16.35 3.79 -2.95
CA ALA A 161 -16.09 3.82 -1.53
C ALA A 161 -14.57 3.77 -1.34
N GLU A 162 -14.04 4.55 -0.40
CA GLU A 162 -12.62 4.60 -0.04
C GLU A 162 -12.11 3.21 0.36
N VAL A 163 -11.80 2.37 -0.62
CA VAL A 163 -11.04 1.14 -0.40
C VAL A 163 -9.64 1.62 -0.06
N PRO A 164 -9.13 1.30 1.15
CA PRO A 164 -7.78 1.68 1.52
C PRO A 164 -6.82 1.13 0.49
N VAL A 165 -5.99 2.01 -0.07
CA VAL A 165 -4.98 1.61 -1.06
C VAL A 165 -3.84 0.96 -0.31
N VAL A 166 -3.84 -0.37 -0.30
CA VAL A 166 -2.66 -1.12 0.15
C VAL A 166 -1.56 -0.85 -0.86
N THR A 167 -0.50 -0.16 -0.43
CA THR A 167 0.67 0.12 -1.25
C THR A 167 1.88 -0.52 -0.57
N GLY A 168 2.61 -1.38 -1.28
CA GLY A 168 3.88 -1.93 -0.79
C GLY A 168 3.77 -3.20 0.05
N LEU A 169 3.07 -4.23 -0.43
CA LEU A 169 3.22 -5.56 0.16
C LEU A 169 4.60 -6.14 -0.14
N ARG A 170 5.48 -6.08 0.86
CA ARG A 170 6.78 -6.72 0.80
C ARG A 170 6.73 -8.07 1.51
N TRP A 171 6.80 -9.15 0.72
CA TRP A 171 7.06 -10.48 1.24
C TRP A 171 8.45 -10.50 1.89
N VAL A 172 8.51 -10.63 3.21
CA VAL A 172 9.75 -10.92 3.92
C VAL A 172 9.84 -12.42 4.11
N GLU A 173 10.69 -13.05 3.33
CA GLU A 173 11.06 -14.44 3.53
C GLU A 173 11.75 -14.57 4.89
N THR A 174 11.34 -15.57 5.67
CA THR A 174 12.09 -15.93 6.88
C THR A 174 13.41 -16.60 6.46
N PRO A 175 14.55 -16.26 7.09
CA PRO A 175 15.84 -16.87 6.78
C PRO A 175 15.91 -18.36 7.09
#